data_AF-A0A1G9F165-F1
#
_entry.id   AF-A0A1G9F165-F1
#
_cell.length_a   1.000
_cell.length_b   1.000
_cell.length_c   1.000
_cell.angle_alpha   90.00
_cell.angle_beta   90.00
_cell.angle_gamma   90.00
#
_symmetry.space_group_name_H-M   'P 1'
#
loop_
_entity.id
_entity.type
_entity.pdbx_description
1 polymer ?
#
loop_
_entity_poly.entity_id
_entity_poly.type
_entity_poly.pdbx_seq_one_letter_code
_entity_poly.pdbx_strand_id
1 'polypeptide(L)'
;MEDRKLRIAAVGDELLAGLGDPRALGWWGRVLARTPQDSVALECYSLPCPEEGTEGIAARWLEEAGRRFGNHHENRLVIGLSGRDIEFGLSTARSRLNLANILDSASQNKIEVFVVGPPPTLDPAQNRRLGELNTAFADVTTRRKHLYVDTFSPLLNHEQWRQDLAANGGTPGQAGYGLMAWLVLHRGWFQWLGLDAPE
;
A
#
# COMPACT_ATOMS: atom_id res chain seq x y z
N MET A 1 8.84 -29.33 10.66
CA MET A 1 7.75 -28.50 10.10
C MET A 1 8.44 -27.62 9.07
N GLU A 2 8.11 -27.76 7.79
CA GLU A 2 8.80 -26.96 6.77
C GLU A 2 8.36 -25.51 6.95
N ASP A 3 9.31 -24.61 7.22
CA ASP A 3 8.98 -23.20 7.46
C ASP A 3 8.28 -22.64 6.23
N ARG A 4 7.07 -22.09 6.44
CA ARG A 4 6.26 -21.49 5.37
C ARG A 4 7.07 -20.38 4.72
N LYS A 5 7.28 -20.44 3.40
CA LYS A 5 8.07 -19.46 2.65
C LYS A 5 7.16 -18.48 1.94
N LEU A 6 7.30 -17.20 2.26
CA LEU A 6 6.41 -16.16 1.76
C LEU A 6 7.21 -15.08 1.05
N ARG A 7 6.76 -14.70 -0.14
CA ARG A 7 7.36 -13.61 -0.92
C ARG A 7 6.37 -12.50 -1.13
N ILE A 8 6.72 -11.29 -0.70
CA ILE A 8 5.92 -10.10 -0.92
C ILE A 8 6.63 -9.19 -1.92
N ALA A 9 5.95 -8.90 -3.03
CA ALA A 9 6.30 -7.76 -3.87
C ALA A 9 5.41 -6.58 -3.47
N ALA A 10 6.00 -5.41 -3.21
CA ALA A 10 5.26 -4.19 -2.93
C ALA A 10 5.43 -3.22 -4.10
N VAL A 11 4.32 -2.77 -4.70
CA VAL A 11 4.28 -1.81 -5.82
C VAL A 11 3.56 -0.53 -5.40
N GLY A 12 3.97 0.60 -5.95
CA GLY A 12 3.45 1.92 -5.60
C GLY A 12 4.43 3.01 -6.01
N ASP A 13 4.26 4.20 -5.45
CA ASP A 13 5.02 5.39 -5.82
C ASP A 13 6.03 5.82 -4.73
N GLU A 14 6.32 7.12 -4.63
CA GLU A 14 7.22 7.69 -3.64
C GLU A 14 6.77 7.44 -2.19
N LEU A 15 5.46 7.27 -1.95
CA LEU A 15 4.95 6.91 -0.63
C LEU A 15 5.42 5.52 -0.21
N LEU A 16 5.45 4.56 -1.14
CA LEU A 16 6.02 3.24 -0.88
C LEU A 16 7.55 3.30 -0.73
N ALA A 17 8.21 4.16 -1.53
CA ALA A 17 9.66 4.37 -1.43
C ALA A 17 10.10 4.94 -0.07
N GLY A 18 9.19 5.57 0.68
CA GLY A 18 9.51 6.23 1.94
C GLY A 18 10.22 7.57 1.75
N LEU A 19 10.01 8.23 0.61
CA LEU A 19 10.70 9.48 0.27
C LEU A 19 10.36 10.59 1.28
N GLY A 20 11.38 11.29 1.79
CA GLY A 20 11.22 12.32 2.81
C GLY A 20 11.34 11.80 4.25
N ASP A 21 11.41 10.48 4.46
CA ASP A 21 11.68 9.92 5.77
C ASP A 21 13.17 10.02 6.14
N PRO A 22 13.55 10.79 7.19
CA PRO A 22 14.94 10.87 7.63
C PRO A 22 15.51 9.54 8.14
N ARG A 23 14.65 8.54 8.40
CA ARG A 23 15.06 7.19 8.80
C ARG A 23 15.25 6.23 7.63
N ALA A 24 14.91 6.65 6.41
CA ALA A 24 14.93 5.80 5.21
C ALA A 24 14.17 4.46 5.38
N LEU A 25 13.08 4.47 6.16
CA LEU A 25 12.24 3.30 6.38
C LEU A 25 10.89 3.41 5.65
N GLY A 26 10.33 4.61 5.55
CA GLY A 26 8.94 4.81 5.12
C GLY A 26 7.93 4.04 5.99
N TRP A 27 6.68 3.94 5.56
CA TRP A 27 5.71 3.09 6.26
C TRP A 27 6.04 1.61 6.06
N TRP A 28 6.49 1.22 4.87
CA TRP A 28 6.77 -0.16 4.50
C TRP A 28 7.87 -0.78 5.36
N GLY A 29 9.03 -0.13 5.47
CA GLY A 29 10.11 -0.62 6.33
C GLY A 29 9.73 -0.69 7.80
N ARG A 30 8.89 0.25 8.29
CA ARG A 30 8.37 0.23 9.67
C ARG A 30 7.40 -0.92 9.94
N VAL A 31 6.61 -1.33 8.93
CA VAL A 31 5.73 -2.51 8.99
C VAL A 31 6.58 -3.78 9.01
N LEU A 32 7.55 -3.90 8.08
CA LEU A 32 8.44 -5.05 8.01
C LEU A 32 9.25 -5.24 9.31
N ALA A 33 9.78 -4.16 9.88
CA ALA A 33 10.52 -4.20 11.14
C ALA A 33 9.69 -4.68 12.34
N ARG A 34 8.35 -4.65 12.25
CA ARG A 34 7.41 -5.12 13.28
C ARG A 34 6.72 -6.43 12.90
N THR A 35 7.10 -7.05 11.78
CA THR A 35 6.53 -8.32 11.34
C THR A 35 7.36 -9.48 11.91
N PRO A 36 6.78 -10.36 12.75
CA PRO A 36 7.49 -11.53 13.26
C PRO A 36 7.97 -12.44 12.14
N GLN A 37 9.16 -13.02 12.28
CA GLN A 37 9.74 -13.96 11.31
C GLN A 37 9.98 -15.36 11.88
N ASP A 38 9.58 -15.61 13.13
CA ASP A 38 9.90 -16.85 13.83
C ASP A 38 9.17 -18.08 13.27
N SER A 39 8.07 -17.86 12.53
CA SER A 39 7.21 -18.92 11.97
C SER A 39 7.12 -18.93 10.44
N VAL A 40 7.72 -17.94 9.77
CA VAL A 40 7.66 -17.75 8.31
C VAL A 40 8.99 -17.20 7.80
N ALA A 41 9.56 -17.85 6.79
CA ALA A 41 10.65 -17.28 6.02
C ALA A 41 10.09 -16.21 5.07
N LEU A 42 10.19 -14.95 5.49
CA LEU A 42 9.60 -13.81 4.80
C LEU A 42 10.63 -13.06 3.95
N GLU A 43 10.40 -13.03 2.64
CA GLU A 43 11.20 -12.26 1.67
C GLU A 43 10.37 -11.12 1.08
N CYS A 44 10.80 -9.88 1.29
CA CYS A 44 10.07 -8.68 0.87
C CYS A 44 10.86 -7.84 -0.13
N TYR A 45 10.22 -7.46 -1.23
CA TYR A 45 10.82 -6.70 -2.31
C TYR A 45 10.01 -5.44 -2.60
N SER A 46 10.61 -4.26 -2.41
CA SER A 46 9.99 -2.98 -2.75
C SER A 46 10.27 -2.61 -4.20
N LEU A 47 9.21 -2.22 -4.93
CA LEU A 47 9.21 -1.88 -6.36
C LEU A 47 8.54 -0.51 -6.60
N PRO A 48 8.98 0.58 -5.94
CA PRO A 48 8.38 1.88 -6.17
C PRO A 48 8.77 2.44 -7.55
N CYS A 49 7.87 3.18 -8.19
CA CYS A 49 8.14 3.96 -9.39
C CYS A 49 7.76 5.44 -9.16
N PRO A 50 8.62 6.41 -9.47
CA PRO A 50 8.28 7.83 -9.33
C PRO A 50 7.05 8.20 -10.16
N GLU A 51 6.25 9.14 -9.65
CA GLU A 51 5.11 9.73 -10.36
C GLU A 51 4.13 8.66 -10.89
N GLU A 52 3.82 7.66 -10.07
CA GLU A 52 3.04 6.52 -10.52
C GLU A 52 1.59 6.53 -10.00
N GLY A 53 0.65 6.48 -10.93
CA GLY A 53 -0.76 6.22 -10.69
C GLY A 53 -1.15 4.77 -10.98
N THR A 54 -2.43 4.45 -10.84
CA THR A 54 -2.96 3.09 -11.04
C THR A 54 -2.72 2.54 -12.44
N GLU A 55 -2.66 3.39 -13.47
CA GLU A 55 -2.37 2.98 -14.85
C GLU A 55 -0.92 2.49 -15.00
N GLY A 56 0.05 3.19 -14.38
CA GLY A 56 1.45 2.77 -14.36
C GLY A 56 1.64 1.45 -13.61
N ILE A 57 1.02 1.33 -12.42
CA ILE A 57 1.04 0.08 -11.66
C ILE A 57 0.47 -1.06 -12.51
N ALA A 58 -0.70 -0.85 -13.14
CA ALA A 58 -1.35 -1.86 -13.96
C ALA A 58 -0.49 -2.32 -15.14
N ALA A 59 0.31 -1.40 -15.72
CA ALA A 59 1.16 -1.70 -16.86
C ALA A 59 2.38 -2.59 -16.52
N ARG A 60 2.92 -2.50 -15.29
CA ARG A 60 4.23 -3.13 -14.96
C ARG A 60 4.20 -4.15 -13.82
N TRP A 61 3.20 -4.14 -12.94
CA TRP A 61 3.25 -4.88 -11.68
C TRP A 61 3.54 -6.37 -11.88
N LEU A 62 2.88 -7.02 -12.86
CA LEU A 62 2.96 -8.47 -13.05
C LEU A 62 4.34 -8.89 -13.54
N GLU A 63 4.91 -8.14 -14.48
CA GLU A 63 6.25 -8.43 -14.99
C GLU A 63 7.29 -8.26 -13.89
N GLU A 64 7.25 -7.16 -13.15
CA GLU A 64 8.26 -6.89 -12.12
C GLU A 64 8.13 -7.77 -10.88
N ALA A 65 6.91 -7.91 -10.35
CA ALA A 65 6.64 -8.78 -9.21
C ALA A 65 6.87 -10.25 -9.56
N GLY A 66 6.50 -10.66 -10.78
CA GLY A 66 6.72 -12.01 -11.29
C GLY A 66 8.17 -12.46 -11.27
N ARG A 67 9.13 -11.53 -11.49
CA ARG A 67 10.57 -11.82 -11.36
C ARG A 67 11.02 -12.18 -9.94
N ARG A 68 10.25 -11.80 -8.91
CA ARG A 68 10.53 -12.12 -7.50
C ARG A 68 9.78 -13.36 -7.04
N PHE A 69 8.58 -13.58 -7.58
CA PHE A 69 7.77 -14.74 -7.26
C PHE A 69 8.44 -16.07 -7.60
N GLY A 70 8.03 -17.12 -6.90
CA GLY A 70 8.59 -18.46 -7.09
C GLY A 70 7.55 -19.56 -6.88
N ASN A 71 7.76 -20.69 -7.54
CA ASN A 71 6.83 -21.83 -7.49
C ASN A 71 6.77 -22.54 -6.12
N HIS A 72 7.76 -22.29 -5.26
CA HIS A 72 7.87 -22.85 -3.91
C HIS A 72 7.59 -21.82 -2.80
N HIS A 73 6.96 -20.69 -3.15
CA HIS A 73 6.64 -19.62 -2.21
C HIS A 73 5.15 -19.29 -2.29
N GLU A 74 4.60 -18.88 -1.16
CA GLU A 74 3.36 -18.12 -1.13
C GLU A 74 3.64 -16.71 -1.64
N ASN A 75 3.27 -16.47 -2.90
CA ASN A 75 3.48 -15.19 -3.56
C ASN A 75 2.35 -14.23 -3.20
N ARG A 76 2.72 -13.03 -2.76
CA ARG A 76 1.78 -12.01 -2.30
C ARG A 76 2.15 -10.64 -2.83
N LEU A 77 1.14 -9.80 -3.00
CA LEU A 77 1.30 -8.45 -3.53
C LEU A 77 0.79 -7.41 -2.53
N VAL A 78 1.60 -6.39 -2.28
CA VAL A 78 1.18 -5.17 -1.61
C VAL A 78 1.06 -4.06 -2.65
N ILE A 79 -0.04 -3.32 -2.65
CA ILE A 79 -0.25 -2.16 -3.52
C ILE A 79 -0.38 -0.93 -2.63
N GLY A 80 0.60 -0.02 -2.69
CA GLY A 80 0.52 1.31 -2.08
C GLY A 80 -0.06 2.30 -3.08
N LEU A 81 -1.28 2.77 -2.82
CA LEU A 81 -1.96 3.75 -3.66
C LEU A 81 -1.69 5.17 -3.16
N SER A 82 -1.75 6.14 -4.08
CA SER A 82 -1.56 7.55 -3.81
C SER A 82 -2.64 8.40 -4.51
N GLY A 83 -2.50 9.73 -4.41
CA GLY A 83 -3.37 10.69 -5.10
C GLY A 83 -3.00 10.98 -6.55
N ARG A 84 -1.98 10.33 -7.12
CA ARG A 84 -1.42 10.66 -8.46
C ARG A 84 -2.44 10.59 -9.60
N ASP A 85 -3.40 9.68 -9.52
CA ASP A 85 -4.47 9.60 -10.52
C ASP A 85 -5.24 10.92 -10.66
N ILE A 86 -5.43 11.67 -9.57
CA ILE A 86 -6.09 12.98 -9.60
C ILE A 86 -5.22 14.01 -10.32
N GLU A 87 -3.91 13.99 -10.07
CA GLU A 87 -2.94 14.90 -10.69
C GLU A 87 -2.82 14.65 -12.20
N PHE A 88 -2.93 13.39 -12.62
CA PHE A 88 -2.97 12.98 -14.02
C PHE A 88 -4.34 13.16 -14.69
N GLY A 89 -5.35 13.63 -13.95
CA GLY A 89 -6.69 13.86 -14.49
C GLY A 89 -7.45 12.57 -14.82
N LEU A 90 -7.07 11.44 -14.24
CA LEU A 90 -7.83 10.19 -14.37
C LEU A 90 -9.17 10.33 -13.63
N SER A 91 -10.20 9.74 -14.23
CA SER A 91 -11.50 9.62 -13.55
C SER A 91 -11.46 8.52 -12.50
N THR A 92 -12.24 8.67 -11.43
CA THR A 92 -12.43 7.64 -10.40
C THR A 92 -12.82 6.29 -10.99
N ALA A 93 -13.64 6.29 -12.06
CA ALA A 93 -14.02 5.07 -12.76
C ALA A 93 -12.85 4.38 -13.45
N ARG A 94 -11.94 5.14 -14.07
CA ARG A 94 -10.73 4.62 -14.71
C ARG A 94 -9.75 4.06 -13.68
N SER A 95 -9.48 4.82 -12.60
CA SER A 95 -8.64 4.38 -11.48
C SER A 95 -9.14 3.08 -10.86
N ARG A 96 -10.46 3.00 -10.62
CA ARG A 96 -11.12 1.81 -10.12
C ARG A 96 -10.98 0.63 -11.08
N LEU A 97 -11.12 0.85 -12.39
CA LEU A 97 -10.98 -0.19 -13.40
C LEU A 97 -9.53 -0.72 -13.46
N ASN A 98 -8.54 0.17 -13.37
CA ASN A 98 -7.14 -0.22 -13.34
C ASN A 98 -6.85 -1.13 -12.13
N LEU A 99 -7.29 -0.71 -10.94
CA LEU A 99 -7.13 -1.54 -9.73
C LEU A 99 -7.90 -2.86 -9.85
N ALA A 100 -9.13 -2.85 -10.37
CA ALA A 100 -9.89 -4.08 -10.64
C ALA A 100 -9.10 -5.07 -11.51
N ASN A 101 -8.50 -4.60 -12.60
CA ASN A 101 -7.73 -5.44 -13.52
C ASN A 101 -6.50 -6.05 -12.83
N ILE A 102 -5.79 -5.27 -12.01
CA ILE A 102 -4.65 -5.78 -11.22
C ILE A 102 -5.12 -6.90 -10.28
N LEU A 103 -6.19 -6.66 -9.53
CA LEU A 103 -6.71 -7.61 -8.55
C LEU A 103 -7.27 -8.88 -9.21
N ASP A 104 -7.94 -8.77 -10.36
CA ASP A 104 -8.44 -9.92 -11.12
C ASP A 104 -7.28 -10.76 -11.67
N SER A 105 -6.24 -10.11 -12.20
CA SER A 105 -5.03 -10.79 -12.67
C SER A 105 -4.25 -11.45 -11.53
N ALA A 106 -4.12 -10.80 -10.37
CA ALA A 106 -3.52 -11.40 -9.18
C ALA A 106 -4.28 -12.65 -8.72
N SER A 107 -5.61 -12.59 -8.65
CA SER A 107 -6.46 -13.74 -8.31
C SER A 107 -6.30 -14.91 -9.29
N GLN A 108 -6.22 -14.64 -10.60
CA GLN A 108 -5.97 -15.67 -11.62
C GLN A 108 -4.61 -16.38 -11.40
N ASN A 109 -3.63 -15.67 -10.88
CA ASN A 109 -2.29 -16.17 -10.57
C ASN A 109 -2.16 -16.68 -9.12
N LYS A 110 -3.27 -16.77 -8.36
CA LYS A 110 -3.31 -17.18 -6.95
C LYS A 110 -2.41 -16.32 -6.05
N ILE A 111 -2.34 -15.03 -6.34
CA ILE A 111 -1.60 -14.04 -5.55
C ILE A 111 -2.61 -13.31 -4.67
N GLU A 112 -2.44 -13.42 -3.36
CA GLU A 112 -3.21 -12.62 -2.41
C GLU A 112 -2.72 -11.17 -2.41
N VAL A 113 -3.64 -10.21 -2.35
CA VAL A 113 -3.33 -8.78 -2.42
C VAL A 113 -3.73 -8.05 -1.14
N PHE A 114 -2.85 -7.17 -0.69
CA PHE A 114 -3.09 -6.23 0.39
C PHE A 114 -2.93 -4.80 -0.13
N VAL A 115 -4.02 -4.05 -0.15
CA VAL A 115 -4.05 -2.69 -0.72
C VAL A 115 -4.01 -1.67 0.40
N VAL A 116 -3.07 -0.73 0.33
CA VAL A 116 -2.97 0.42 1.22
C VAL A 116 -3.46 1.64 0.46
N GLY A 117 -4.55 2.24 0.95
CA GLY A 117 -5.17 3.41 0.36
C GLY A 117 -4.31 4.67 0.47
N PRO A 118 -4.64 5.73 -0.29
CA PRO A 118 -3.88 6.97 -0.28
C PRO A 118 -4.14 7.79 0.99
N PRO A 119 -3.10 8.36 1.62
CA PRO A 119 -3.29 9.21 2.78
C PRO A 119 -3.67 10.65 2.35
N PRO A 120 -4.24 11.47 3.25
CA PRO A 120 -4.73 12.80 2.91
C PRO A 120 -3.59 13.81 2.76
N THR A 121 -3.81 14.83 1.93
CA THR A 121 -2.89 15.95 1.72
C THR A 121 -3.23 17.14 2.63
N LEU A 122 -2.49 18.25 2.50
CA LEU A 122 -2.86 19.52 3.15
C LEU A 122 -3.94 20.31 2.40
N ASP A 123 -4.21 20.00 1.12
CA ASP A 123 -5.20 20.71 0.31
C ASP A 123 -6.62 20.13 0.51
N PRO A 124 -7.58 20.91 1.08
CA PRO A 124 -8.95 20.46 1.26
C PRO A 124 -9.68 20.16 -0.06
N ALA A 125 -9.33 20.83 -1.16
CA ALA A 125 -9.95 20.59 -2.45
C ALA A 125 -9.50 19.26 -3.06
N GLN A 126 -8.20 19.00 -3.04
CA GLN A 126 -7.64 17.70 -3.41
C GLN A 126 -8.20 16.57 -2.52
N ASN A 127 -8.30 16.80 -1.21
CA ASN A 127 -8.81 15.80 -0.27
C ASN A 127 -10.27 15.40 -0.53
N ARG A 128 -11.14 16.29 -1.03
CA ARG A 128 -12.51 15.88 -1.42
C ARG A 128 -12.49 14.83 -2.52
N ARG A 129 -11.71 15.07 -3.58
CA ARG A 129 -11.55 14.13 -4.70
C ARG A 129 -10.85 12.84 -4.24
N LEU A 130 -9.86 12.97 -3.38
CA LEU A 130 -9.12 11.83 -2.82
C LEU A 130 -10.01 10.94 -1.94
N GLY A 131 -10.96 11.52 -1.19
CA GLY A 131 -11.94 10.76 -0.42
C GLY A 131 -12.89 9.93 -1.29
N GLU A 132 -13.35 10.50 -2.42
CA GLU A 132 -14.14 9.76 -3.42
C GLU A 132 -13.34 8.61 -4.03
N LEU A 133 -12.07 8.86 -4.37
CA LEU A 133 -11.16 7.88 -4.92
C LEU A 133 -10.84 6.76 -3.92
N ASN A 134 -10.55 7.10 -2.66
CA ASN A 134 -10.32 6.16 -1.56
C ASN A 134 -11.53 5.23 -1.35
N THR A 135 -12.75 5.78 -1.40
CA THR A 135 -13.98 4.99 -1.32
C THR A 135 -14.09 4.01 -2.49
N ALA A 136 -13.82 4.47 -3.71
CA ALA A 136 -13.88 3.60 -4.89
C ALA A 136 -12.82 2.47 -4.86
N PHE A 137 -11.62 2.76 -4.33
CA PHE A 137 -10.57 1.76 -4.12
C PHE A 137 -10.94 0.74 -3.05
N ALA A 138 -11.50 1.17 -1.92
CA ALA A 138 -11.99 0.28 -0.88
C ALA A 138 -13.07 -0.67 -1.41
N ASP A 139 -14.06 -0.13 -2.11
CA ASP A 139 -15.16 -0.89 -2.70
C ASP A 139 -14.68 -1.95 -3.69
N VAL A 140 -13.78 -1.59 -4.61
CA VAL A 140 -13.34 -2.51 -5.67
C VAL A 140 -12.44 -3.62 -5.12
N THR A 141 -11.66 -3.30 -4.09
CA THR A 141 -10.75 -4.24 -3.39
C THR A 141 -11.54 -5.26 -2.58
N THR A 142 -12.44 -4.79 -1.72
CA THR A 142 -13.22 -5.64 -0.82
C THR A 142 -14.21 -6.54 -1.58
N ARG A 143 -14.82 -6.05 -2.67
CA ARG A 143 -15.66 -6.88 -3.56
C ARG A 143 -14.92 -8.08 -4.16
N ARG A 144 -13.60 -7.97 -4.32
CA ARG A 144 -12.72 -9.06 -4.81
C ARG A 144 -12.12 -9.90 -3.69
N LYS A 145 -12.57 -9.69 -2.45
CA LYS A 145 -12.10 -10.40 -1.25
C LYS A 145 -10.62 -10.19 -0.93
N HIS A 146 -10.04 -9.09 -1.40
CA HIS A 146 -8.72 -8.62 -0.98
C HIS A 146 -8.85 -7.63 0.17
N LEU A 147 -7.79 -7.44 0.95
CA LEU A 147 -7.79 -6.53 2.09
C LEU A 147 -7.45 -5.10 1.67
N TYR A 148 -8.14 -4.13 2.27
CA TYR A 148 -7.94 -2.71 2.04
C TYR A 148 -7.70 -1.98 3.37
N VAL A 149 -6.61 -1.22 3.44
CA VAL A 149 -6.31 -0.33 4.57
C VAL A 149 -6.63 1.10 4.17
N ASP A 150 -7.68 1.64 4.78
CA ASP A 150 -8.01 3.06 4.67
C ASP A 150 -7.03 3.89 5.51
N THR A 151 -6.14 4.63 4.83
CA THR A 151 -5.25 5.62 5.45
C THR A 151 -5.79 7.03 5.35
N PHE A 152 -6.77 7.29 4.48
CA PHE A 152 -7.34 8.61 4.27
C PHE A 152 -8.18 9.07 5.46
N SER A 153 -9.24 8.32 5.79
CA SER A 153 -10.25 8.80 6.75
C SER A 153 -9.70 9.02 8.16
N PRO A 154 -8.84 8.12 8.71
CA PRO A 154 -8.27 8.32 10.05
C PRO A 154 -7.28 9.50 10.11
N LEU A 155 -6.59 9.80 9.00
CA LEU A 155 -5.54 10.81 8.98
C LEU A 155 -6.03 12.21 8.58
N LEU A 156 -7.23 12.32 7.98
CA LEU A 156 -7.73 13.57 7.38
C LEU A 156 -7.70 14.76 8.36
N ASN A 157 -8.14 14.51 9.60
CA ASN A 157 -8.17 15.51 10.66
C ASN A 157 -7.13 15.24 11.75
N HIS A 158 -6.18 14.32 11.52
CA HIS A 158 -5.20 13.95 12.51
C HIS A 158 -4.13 15.03 12.64
N GLU A 159 -4.02 15.64 13.82
CA GLU A 159 -3.17 16.81 14.03
C GLU A 159 -1.69 16.52 13.73
N GLN A 160 -1.16 15.42 14.29
CA GLN A 160 0.24 15.04 14.06
C GLN A 160 0.55 14.76 12.58
N TRP A 161 -0.40 14.19 11.82
CA TRP A 161 -0.25 13.98 10.38
C TRP A 161 -0.10 15.33 9.67
N ARG A 162 -1.04 16.25 9.90
CA ARG A 162 -1.04 17.56 9.26
C ARG A 162 0.19 18.39 9.61
N GLN A 163 0.63 18.37 10.88
CA GLN A 163 1.84 19.05 11.32
C GLN A 163 3.10 18.48 10.63
N ASP A 164 3.19 17.15 10.52
CA ASP A 164 4.31 16.48 9.85
C ASP A 164 4.35 16.83 8.36
N LEU A 165 3.21 16.82 7.65
CA LEU A 165 3.17 17.23 6.24
C LEU A 165 3.59 18.69 6.07
N ALA A 166 3.11 19.59 6.94
CA ALA A 166 3.44 21.01 6.87
C ALA A 166 4.95 21.27 7.09
N ALA A 167 5.59 20.49 7.96
CA ALA A 167 7.03 20.58 8.21
C ALA A 167 7.89 20.02 7.05
N ASN A 168 7.32 19.15 6.22
CA ASN A 168 8.05 18.40 5.18
C ASN A 168 7.59 18.76 3.75
N GLY A 169 7.11 19.99 3.52
CA GLY A 169 6.77 20.45 2.17
C GLY A 169 5.56 19.75 1.55
N GLY A 170 4.66 19.21 2.38
CA GLY A 170 3.43 18.53 1.95
C GLY A 170 3.53 17.02 1.83
N THR A 171 4.71 16.42 2.08
CA THR A 171 4.91 14.96 2.08
C THR A 171 5.07 14.42 3.51
N PRO A 172 4.84 13.11 3.75
CA PRO A 172 5.05 12.54 5.07
C PRO A 172 6.54 12.48 5.43
N GLY A 173 6.87 12.89 6.66
CA GLY A 173 8.16 12.64 7.30
C GLY A 173 8.09 11.45 8.25
N GLN A 174 8.95 11.44 9.27
CA GLN A 174 9.05 10.31 10.20
C GLN A 174 7.73 10.02 10.93
N ALA A 175 6.99 11.05 11.37
CA ALA A 175 5.77 10.87 12.15
C ALA A 175 4.62 10.38 11.26
N GLY A 176 4.44 10.97 10.06
CA GLY A 176 3.42 10.59 9.10
C GLY A 176 3.59 9.15 8.62
N TYR A 177 4.82 8.74 8.26
CA TYR A 177 5.08 7.34 7.94
C TYR A 177 4.88 6.38 9.12
N GLY A 178 5.12 6.85 10.35
CA GLY A 178 4.79 6.11 11.56
C GLY A 178 3.29 5.84 11.70
N LEU A 179 2.45 6.85 11.45
CA LEU A 179 0.99 6.73 11.50
C LEU A 179 0.45 5.79 10.40
N MET A 180 0.97 5.89 9.18
CA MET A 180 0.63 4.96 8.10
C MET A 180 1.00 3.51 8.46
N ALA A 181 2.21 3.29 8.98
CA ALA A 181 2.65 1.96 9.41
C ALA A 181 1.76 1.40 10.52
N TRP A 182 1.36 2.24 11.48
CA TRP A 182 0.44 1.85 12.54
C TRP A 182 -0.90 1.37 11.96
N LEU A 183 -1.50 2.12 11.02
CA LEU A 183 -2.75 1.72 10.38
C LEU A 183 -2.63 0.39 9.65
N VAL A 184 -1.53 0.15 8.92
CA VAL A 184 -1.29 -1.13 8.24
C VAL A 184 -1.22 -2.29 9.24
N LEU A 185 -0.40 -2.16 10.28
CA LEU A 185 -0.20 -3.21 11.28
C LEU A 185 -1.49 -3.57 12.03
N HIS A 186 -2.34 -2.58 12.29
CA HIS A 186 -3.57 -2.75 13.10
C HIS A 186 -4.83 -2.96 12.24
N ARG A 187 -4.71 -3.03 10.92
CA ARG A 187 -5.84 -3.26 10.00
C ARG A 187 -5.61 -4.44 9.07
N GLY A 188 -5.34 -5.59 9.69
CA GLY A 188 -5.37 -6.89 9.01
C GLY A 188 -4.02 -7.37 8.45
N TRP A 189 -2.91 -6.68 8.69
CA TRP A 189 -1.58 -7.12 8.20
C TRP A 189 -1.22 -8.53 8.68
N PHE A 190 -1.31 -8.80 9.98
CA PHE A 190 -0.99 -10.12 10.53
C PHE A 190 -1.97 -11.20 10.09
N GLN A 191 -3.27 -10.89 10.11
CA GLN A 191 -4.32 -11.79 9.60
C GLN A 191 -4.07 -12.16 8.15
N TRP A 192 -3.74 -11.16 7.31
CA TRP A 192 -3.41 -11.38 5.91
C TRP A 192 -2.28 -12.39 5.83
N LEU A 193 -1.14 -12.11 6.46
CA LEU A 193 0.03 -12.99 6.48
C LEU A 193 -0.21 -14.36 7.13
N GLY A 194 -1.34 -14.58 7.81
CA GLY A 194 -1.59 -15.78 8.60
C GLY A 194 -0.61 -15.91 9.77
N LEU A 195 -0.33 -14.79 10.43
CA LEU A 195 0.53 -14.67 11.62
C LEU A 195 -0.31 -14.21 12.81
N ASP A 196 0.11 -14.58 14.01
CA ASP A 196 -0.42 -13.99 15.24
C ASP A 196 0.12 -12.56 15.39
N ALA A 197 -0.75 -11.65 15.82
CA ALA A 197 -0.31 -10.30 16.14
C ALA A 197 0.60 -10.35 17.39
N PRO A 198 1.75 -9.67 17.40
CA PRO A 198 2.56 -9.55 18.61
C PRO A 198 1.79 -8.81 19.70
N GLU A 199 1.92 -9.28 20.95
CA GLU A 199 1.34 -8.64 22.15
C GLU A 199 1.90 -7.22 22.38
#